data_AF-Q4R8K6-F1
#
_entry.id   AF-Q4R8K6-F1
#
_cell.length_a   1.000
_cell.length_b   1.000
_cell.length_c   1.000
_cell.angle_alpha   90.00
_cell.angle_beta   90.00
_cell.angle_gamma   90.00
#
_symmetry.space_group_name_H-M   'P 1'
#
loop_
_entity.id
_entity.type
_entity.pdbx_description
1 polymer ?
#
loop_
_entity_poly.entity_id
_entity_poly.type
_entity_poly.pdbx_seq_one_letter_code
_entity_poly.pdbx_strand_id
1 'polypeptide(L)'
;MQGIYMQLSHIQEPRARQVALLPVSLLASSFMTEVVVALLMCPLPLNSNGAEMWRQLILRKPSCDVRDLLDLLLGSLKEKPVTKEGRASIMPLAAASGLCELLSVNSCMGRVRRIYPQLLLALLIQVHYHIGLNLPGYVAFPKDTKKGAQPSAFVPVRWVVKVVKTLLLRMGCSYETTFLEDQRGWELMEQAESHHRGVALLARAMVHYSCQELCRILYLLIPLLERGDEKHKITATAFFVELLQMEQVRRIPEEYSLGRMAEGLSHHDPIMKVLSIRGLVILARRTDKTAKVQALLPSMVKGLKNVDGMLVVEAVHNLKAVFKGRDRKLMDSAVYVEMLQILLPHFSDSREDVRSSCINLYGKVVQKLHGLGVAKKSL
;
A
#
# COMPACT_ATOMS: atom_id res chain seq x y z
N MET A 1 30.92 -14.50 -4.39
CA MET A 1 29.48 -14.70 -4.72
C MET A 1 29.23 -14.88 -6.20
N GLN A 2 29.63 -13.94 -7.08
CA GLN A 2 29.40 -14.05 -8.53
C GLN A 2 29.99 -15.32 -9.17
N GLY A 3 31.20 -15.72 -8.76
CA GLY A 3 31.81 -16.98 -9.22
C GLY A 3 30.97 -18.22 -8.86
N ILE A 4 30.42 -18.28 -7.64
CA ILE A 4 29.53 -19.37 -7.21
C ILE A 4 28.27 -19.37 -8.08
N TYR A 5 27.64 -18.20 -8.26
CA TYR A 5 26.44 -18.05 -9.08
C TYR A 5 26.62 -18.54 -10.52
N MET A 6 27.75 -18.21 -11.16
CA MET A 6 28.08 -18.66 -12.51
C MET A 6 28.37 -20.15 -12.58
N GLN A 7 29.04 -20.73 -11.58
CA GLN A 7 29.32 -22.17 -11.58
C GLN A 7 28.07 -23.02 -11.35
N LEU A 8 27.08 -22.51 -10.61
CA LEU A 8 25.82 -23.22 -10.38
C LEU A 8 25.05 -23.52 -11.67
N SER A 9 25.17 -22.73 -12.75
CA SER A 9 24.51 -23.10 -14.01
C SER A 9 25.11 -24.33 -14.69
N HIS A 10 26.32 -24.74 -14.31
CA HIS A 10 27.03 -25.87 -14.91
C HIS A 10 26.92 -27.17 -14.09
N ILE A 11 26.39 -27.10 -12.86
CA ILE A 11 26.28 -28.25 -11.96
C ILE A 11 24.86 -28.82 -12.00
N GLN A 12 24.70 -29.97 -12.66
CA GLN A 12 23.42 -30.68 -12.79
C GLN A 12 23.17 -31.66 -11.62
N GLU A 13 24.23 -32.24 -11.06
CA GLU A 13 24.11 -33.25 -10.00
C GLU A 13 23.64 -32.62 -8.67
N PRO A 14 22.48 -33.02 -8.11
CA PRO A 14 21.89 -32.35 -6.95
C PRO A 14 22.79 -32.35 -5.70
N ARG A 15 23.54 -33.43 -5.46
CA ARG A 15 24.46 -33.53 -4.32
C ARG A 15 25.65 -32.60 -4.50
N ALA A 16 26.26 -32.57 -5.68
CA ALA A 16 27.36 -31.66 -5.99
C ALA A 16 26.92 -30.20 -5.89
N ARG A 17 25.69 -29.91 -6.32
CA ARG A 17 25.07 -28.59 -6.20
C ARG A 17 24.90 -28.13 -4.75
N GLN A 18 24.45 -29.02 -3.87
CA GLN A 18 24.38 -28.74 -2.43
C GLN A 18 25.76 -28.42 -1.83
N VAL A 19 26.80 -29.14 -2.25
CA VAL A 19 28.19 -28.89 -1.80
C VAL A 19 28.70 -27.55 -2.32
N ALA A 20 28.44 -27.22 -3.59
CA ALA A 20 28.83 -25.96 -4.21
C ALA A 20 28.17 -24.73 -3.56
N LEU A 21 27.05 -24.92 -2.86
CA LEU A 21 26.35 -23.87 -2.12
C LEU A 21 26.86 -23.66 -0.69
N LEU A 22 27.58 -24.63 -0.11
CA LEU A 22 28.11 -24.53 1.27
C LEU A 22 28.99 -23.29 1.51
N PRO A 23 29.83 -22.83 0.55
CA PRO A 23 30.59 -21.60 0.73
C PRO A 23 29.71 -20.37 0.99
N VAL A 24 28.46 -20.33 0.50
CA VAL A 24 27.54 -19.21 0.76
C VAL A 24 27.24 -19.12 2.25
N SER A 25 26.86 -20.22 2.89
CA SER A 25 26.55 -20.28 4.32
C SER A 25 27.80 -20.06 5.18
N LEU A 26 28.96 -20.56 4.75
CA LEU A 26 30.25 -20.36 5.44
C LEU A 26 30.73 -18.92 5.37
N LEU A 27 30.57 -18.23 4.23
CA LEU A 27 30.90 -16.81 4.15
C LEU A 27 29.93 -15.99 5.00
N ALA A 28 28.64 -16.33 4.98
CA ALA A 28 27.62 -15.61 5.74
C ALA A 28 27.83 -15.71 7.26
N SER A 29 28.53 -16.73 7.77
CA SER A 29 28.83 -16.84 9.20
C SER A 29 29.81 -15.79 9.73
N SER A 30 30.60 -15.19 8.84
CA SER A 30 31.65 -14.22 9.21
C SER A 30 31.48 -12.87 8.52
N PHE A 31 30.83 -12.84 7.37
CA PHE A 31 30.70 -11.66 6.49
C PHE A 31 29.26 -11.53 5.97
N MET A 32 28.28 -11.51 6.88
CA MET A 32 26.87 -11.54 6.50
C MET A 32 26.48 -10.35 5.62
N THR A 33 26.90 -9.14 6.00
CA THR A 33 26.58 -7.91 5.27
C THR A 33 27.11 -7.97 3.85
N GLU A 34 28.36 -8.37 3.66
CA GLU A 34 29.02 -8.47 2.36
C GLU A 34 28.35 -9.53 1.47
N VAL A 35 27.97 -10.67 2.06
CA VAL A 35 27.24 -11.73 1.35
C VAL A 35 25.87 -11.24 0.91
N VAL A 36 25.12 -10.58 1.79
CA VAL A 36 23.79 -10.02 1.47
C VAL A 36 23.90 -8.95 0.38
N VAL A 37 24.82 -8.00 0.51
CA VAL A 37 25.07 -6.97 -0.52
C VAL A 37 25.40 -7.63 -1.86
N ALA A 38 26.26 -8.65 -1.87
CA ALA A 38 26.60 -9.35 -3.11
C ALA A 38 25.42 -10.14 -3.71
N LEU A 39 24.51 -10.69 -2.90
CA LEU A 39 23.28 -11.34 -3.37
C LEU A 39 22.24 -10.34 -3.89
N LEU A 40 22.19 -9.12 -3.32
CA LEU A 40 21.32 -8.06 -3.82
C LEU A 40 21.75 -7.54 -5.19
N MET A 41 23.02 -7.77 -5.57
CA MET A 41 23.55 -7.48 -6.91
C MET A 41 23.29 -8.61 -7.93
N CYS A 42 22.65 -9.72 -7.53
CA CYS A 42 22.25 -10.76 -8.47
C CYS A 42 21.20 -10.21 -9.47
N PRO A 43 21.20 -10.73 -10.72
CA PRO A 43 20.23 -10.29 -11.72
C PRO A 43 18.80 -10.64 -11.27
N LEU A 44 17.84 -9.75 -11.56
CA LEU A 44 16.42 -10.01 -11.39
C LEU A 44 15.78 -10.34 -12.76
N PRO A 45 14.56 -10.91 -12.80
CA PRO A 45 13.97 -11.69 -11.70
C PRO A 45 14.94 -12.78 -11.24
N LEU A 46 14.93 -13.10 -9.94
CA LEU A 46 15.81 -14.15 -9.41
C LEU A 46 15.57 -15.46 -10.16
N ASN A 47 16.62 -16.00 -10.76
CA ASN A 47 16.59 -17.33 -11.34
C ASN A 47 16.74 -18.42 -10.25
N SER A 48 16.67 -19.68 -10.64
CA SER A 48 16.83 -20.81 -9.72
C SER A 48 18.13 -20.78 -8.91
N ASN A 49 19.24 -20.37 -9.52
CA ASN A 49 20.54 -20.27 -8.86
C ASN A 49 20.52 -19.21 -7.76
N GLY A 50 20.07 -17.99 -8.06
CA GLY A 50 19.96 -16.90 -7.08
C GLY A 50 19.00 -17.26 -5.94
N ALA A 51 17.86 -17.86 -6.28
CA ALA A 51 16.87 -18.34 -5.31
C ALA A 51 17.44 -19.40 -4.34
N GLU A 52 18.23 -20.35 -4.86
CA GLU A 52 18.91 -21.32 -4.01
C GLU A 52 19.96 -20.67 -3.11
N MET A 53 20.75 -19.73 -3.61
CA MET A 53 21.74 -19.03 -2.79
C MET A 53 21.09 -18.28 -1.61
N TRP A 54 19.94 -17.63 -1.82
CA TRP A 54 19.15 -17.03 -0.73
C TRP A 54 18.67 -18.07 0.28
N ARG A 55 18.09 -19.18 -0.19
CA ARG A 55 17.61 -20.26 0.71
C ARG A 55 18.75 -20.89 1.52
N GLN A 56 19.96 -20.96 0.96
CA GLN A 56 21.14 -21.54 1.63
C GLN A 56 21.63 -20.72 2.83
N LEU A 57 21.31 -19.43 2.90
CA LEU A 57 21.57 -18.63 4.10
C LEU A 57 20.80 -19.12 5.33
N ILE A 58 19.67 -19.83 5.13
CA ILE A 58 18.81 -20.33 6.21
C ILE A 58 18.95 -21.85 6.39
N LEU A 59 19.17 -22.62 5.31
CA LEU A 59 19.01 -24.08 5.32
C LEU A 59 20.12 -24.86 6.02
N ARG A 60 21.38 -24.38 6.07
CA ARG A 60 22.49 -25.15 6.65
C ARG A 60 23.38 -24.33 7.59
N LYS A 61 23.49 -24.86 8.82
CA LYS A 61 24.16 -24.31 10.02
C LYS A 61 23.60 -22.94 10.49
N PRO A 62 23.10 -22.82 11.73
CA PRO A 62 22.58 -21.57 12.29
C PRO A 62 23.71 -20.61 12.72
N SER A 63 24.79 -20.51 11.95
CA SER A 63 25.83 -19.52 12.21
C SER A 63 25.46 -18.12 11.70
N CYS A 64 24.49 -18.05 10.79
CA CYS A 64 23.86 -16.81 10.34
C CYS A 64 22.70 -16.48 11.31
N ASP A 65 22.77 -15.37 12.06
CA ASP A 65 21.60 -14.89 12.79
C ASP A 65 20.56 -14.39 11.78
N VAL A 66 19.48 -15.17 11.62
CA VAL A 66 18.33 -14.83 10.79
C VAL A 66 17.78 -13.43 11.10
N ARG A 67 17.98 -12.93 12.34
CA ARG A 67 17.64 -11.56 12.70
C ARG A 67 18.44 -10.56 11.87
N ASP A 68 19.77 -10.67 11.85
CA ASP A 68 20.65 -9.73 11.16
C ASP A 68 20.36 -9.73 9.66
N LEU A 69 20.11 -10.91 9.08
CA LEU A 69 19.68 -11.05 7.69
C LEU A 69 18.37 -10.30 7.41
N LEU A 70 17.37 -10.47 8.28
CA LEU A 70 16.08 -9.80 8.15
C LEU A 70 16.19 -8.29 8.39
N ASP A 71 17.07 -7.84 9.28
CA ASP A 71 17.32 -6.42 9.55
C ASP A 71 18.02 -5.76 8.35
N LEU A 72 18.99 -6.44 7.72
CA LEU A 72 19.62 -6.00 6.47
C LEU A 72 18.58 -5.89 5.34
N LEU A 73 17.75 -6.92 5.14
CA LEU A 73 16.68 -6.89 4.14
C LEU A 73 15.65 -5.79 4.41
N LEU A 74 15.24 -5.60 5.66
CA LEU A 74 14.33 -4.53 6.05
C LEU A 74 14.97 -3.15 5.83
N GLY A 75 16.26 -3.00 6.08
CA GLY A 75 17.04 -1.80 5.75
C GLY A 75 16.97 -1.49 4.26
N SER A 76 17.34 -2.45 3.41
CA SER A 76 17.28 -2.30 1.95
C SER A 76 15.87 -2.07 1.41
N LEU A 77 14.83 -2.66 2.04
CA LEU A 77 13.43 -2.42 1.69
C LEU A 77 12.94 -1.02 2.07
N LYS A 78 13.58 -0.33 3.03
CA LYS A 78 13.23 1.05 3.39
C LYS A 78 13.94 2.08 2.53
N GLU A 79 14.94 1.67 1.75
CA GLU A 79 15.63 2.56 0.82
C GLU A 79 14.71 2.95 -0.34
N LYS A 80 14.85 4.20 -0.78
CA LYS A 80 14.21 4.66 -2.02
C LYS A 80 14.89 3.98 -3.21
N PRO A 81 14.14 3.50 -4.24
CA PRO A 81 14.75 2.85 -5.41
C PRO A 81 15.35 3.87 -6.39
N VAL A 82 16.02 4.90 -5.87
CA VAL A 82 16.72 5.94 -6.63
C VAL A 82 18.07 6.18 -5.96
N THR A 83 19.14 6.11 -6.73
CA THR A 83 20.51 6.38 -6.26
C THR A 83 20.73 7.87 -6.06
N LYS A 84 21.83 8.24 -5.41
CA LYS A 84 22.26 9.65 -5.25
C LYS A 84 22.43 10.40 -6.58
N GLU A 85 22.62 9.66 -7.67
CA GLU A 85 22.77 10.17 -9.04
C GLU A 85 21.44 10.20 -9.82
N GLY A 86 20.30 9.93 -9.17
CA GLY A 86 18.98 9.94 -9.81
C GLY A 86 18.67 8.71 -10.65
N ARG A 87 19.52 7.67 -10.65
CA ARG A 87 19.28 6.42 -11.39
C ARG A 87 18.42 5.46 -10.57
N ALA A 88 17.58 4.65 -11.23
CA ALA A 88 16.81 3.63 -10.53
C ALA A 88 17.74 2.61 -9.85
N SER A 89 17.52 2.35 -8.56
CA SER A 89 18.24 1.34 -7.79
C SER A 89 17.45 0.04 -7.77
N ILE A 90 18.13 -1.08 -8.07
CA ILE A 90 17.56 -2.42 -8.00
C ILE A 90 17.50 -2.95 -6.55
N MET A 91 18.18 -2.28 -5.61
CA MET A 91 18.41 -2.78 -4.25
C MET A 91 17.12 -3.15 -3.51
N PRO A 92 16.08 -2.29 -3.44
CA PRO A 92 14.86 -2.63 -2.71
C PRO A 92 14.07 -3.76 -3.37
N LEU A 93 14.11 -3.84 -4.71
CA LEU A 93 13.47 -4.93 -5.45
C LEU A 93 14.20 -6.26 -5.26
N ALA A 94 15.53 -6.24 -5.22
CA ALA A 94 16.34 -7.40 -4.92
C ALA A 94 16.10 -7.87 -3.48
N ALA A 95 15.95 -6.94 -2.53
CA ALA A 95 15.61 -7.26 -1.15
C ALA A 95 14.22 -7.88 -1.02
N ALA A 96 13.22 -7.35 -1.75
CA ALA A 96 11.89 -7.98 -1.82
C ALA A 96 11.96 -9.40 -2.39
N SER A 97 12.80 -9.61 -3.41
CA SER A 97 13.03 -10.92 -4.03
C SER A 97 13.69 -11.89 -3.05
N GLY A 98 14.75 -11.46 -2.36
CA GLY A 98 15.42 -12.26 -1.33
C GLY A 98 14.47 -12.61 -0.19
N LEU A 99 13.67 -11.65 0.28
CA LEU A 99 12.63 -11.90 1.28
C LEU A 99 11.63 -12.97 0.84
N CYS A 100 11.19 -12.96 -0.43
CA CYS A 100 10.30 -13.99 -1.00
C CYS A 100 10.89 -15.40 -0.86
N GLU A 101 12.19 -15.54 -1.09
CA GLU A 101 12.91 -16.81 -0.94
C GLU A 101 13.02 -17.21 0.53
N LEU A 102 13.28 -16.26 1.44
CA LEU A 102 13.30 -16.53 2.88
C LEU A 102 11.93 -16.99 3.38
N LEU A 103 10.86 -16.34 2.91
CA LEU A 103 9.48 -16.70 3.23
C LEU A 103 9.13 -18.13 2.81
N SER A 104 9.86 -18.72 1.86
CA SER A 104 9.65 -20.11 1.46
C SER A 104 10.25 -21.14 2.44
N VAL A 105 11.07 -20.71 3.41
CA VAL A 105 11.74 -21.56 4.38
C VAL A 105 11.06 -21.49 5.76
N ASN A 106 10.53 -22.61 6.25
CA ASN A 106 9.71 -22.61 7.48
C ASN A 106 10.47 -22.21 8.76
N SER A 107 11.78 -22.50 8.84
CA SER A 107 12.58 -22.27 10.05
C SER A 107 12.75 -20.79 10.41
N CYS A 108 12.61 -19.85 9.46
CA CYS A 108 12.75 -18.42 9.73
C CYS A 108 11.42 -17.74 10.13
N MET A 109 10.27 -18.42 9.98
CA MET A 109 8.95 -17.80 10.13
C MET A 109 8.69 -17.22 11.51
N GLY A 110 9.26 -17.81 12.57
CA GLY A 110 9.17 -17.27 13.93
C GLY A 110 9.82 -15.89 14.07
N ARG A 111 10.90 -15.62 13.31
CA ARG A 111 11.57 -14.31 13.28
C ARG A 111 10.87 -13.33 12.35
N VAL A 112 10.43 -13.79 11.18
CA VAL A 112 9.61 -12.99 10.25
C VAL A 112 8.35 -12.46 10.95
N ARG A 113 7.65 -13.30 11.73
CA ARG A 113 6.46 -12.88 12.50
C ARG A 113 6.74 -11.70 13.44
N ARG A 114 7.93 -11.63 14.04
CA ARG A 114 8.29 -10.54 14.96
C ARG A 114 8.44 -9.20 14.26
N ILE A 115 8.82 -9.17 12.99
CA ILE A 115 9.02 -7.93 12.21
C ILE A 115 7.99 -7.76 11.09
N TYR A 116 6.97 -8.60 11.04
CA TYR A 116 5.96 -8.60 9.99
C TYR A 116 5.31 -7.23 9.77
N PRO A 117 4.90 -6.47 10.81
CA PRO A 117 4.35 -5.12 10.62
C PRO A 117 5.30 -4.19 9.85
N GLN A 118 6.59 -4.23 10.18
CA GLN A 118 7.61 -3.42 9.51
C GLN A 118 7.82 -3.88 8.06
N LEU A 119 7.90 -5.19 7.83
CA LEU A 119 8.04 -5.77 6.48
C LEU A 119 6.85 -5.41 5.59
N LEU A 120 5.63 -5.54 6.11
CA LEU A 120 4.41 -5.22 5.36
C LEU A 120 4.40 -3.75 4.93
N LEU A 121 4.64 -2.82 5.87
CA LEU A 121 4.64 -1.40 5.56
C LEU A 121 5.75 -1.04 4.57
N ALA A 122 6.96 -1.56 4.77
CA ALA A 122 8.07 -1.33 3.84
C ALA A 122 7.74 -1.85 2.43
N LEU A 123 7.16 -3.05 2.30
CA LEU A 123 6.75 -3.58 1.00
C LEU A 123 5.64 -2.77 0.36
N LEU A 124 4.62 -2.32 1.10
CA LEU A 124 3.54 -1.47 0.55
C LEU A 124 4.08 -0.14 0.02
N ILE A 125 5.05 0.46 0.71
CA ILE A 125 5.75 1.65 0.23
C ILE A 125 6.57 1.32 -1.03
N GLN A 126 7.25 0.17 -1.05
CA GLN A 126 7.99 -0.27 -2.23
C GLN A 126 7.08 -0.53 -3.44
N VAL A 127 5.85 -1.03 -3.23
CA VAL A 127 4.85 -1.10 -4.32
C VAL A 127 4.65 0.29 -4.90
N HIS A 128 4.40 1.31 -4.05
CA HIS A 128 4.17 2.68 -4.51
C HIS A 128 5.37 3.29 -5.24
N TYR A 129 6.59 3.00 -4.78
CA TYR A 129 7.80 3.48 -5.45
C TYR A 129 8.04 2.83 -6.82
N HIS A 130 7.64 1.57 -7.00
CA HIS A 130 7.89 0.83 -8.24
C HIS A 130 6.79 1.03 -9.30
N ILE A 131 5.73 1.78 -9.00
CA ILE A 131 4.72 2.16 -10.01
C ILE A 131 5.37 3.05 -11.07
N GLY A 132 5.36 2.58 -12.32
CA GLY A 132 5.94 3.30 -13.46
C GLY A 132 7.47 3.36 -13.46
N LEU A 133 8.16 2.66 -12.56
CA LEU A 133 9.62 2.61 -12.52
C LEU A 133 10.15 1.68 -13.62
N ASN A 134 10.93 2.24 -14.54
CA ASN A 134 11.67 1.47 -15.55
C ASN A 134 13.09 1.20 -15.05
N LEU A 135 13.47 -0.07 -14.92
CA LEU A 135 14.81 -0.45 -14.50
C LEU A 135 15.77 -0.49 -15.70
N PRO A 136 16.96 0.15 -15.62
CA PRO A 136 17.96 0.08 -16.68
C PRO A 136 18.45 -1.37 -16.83
N GLY A 137 18.40 -1.92 -18.06
CA GLY A 137 18.93 -3.25 -18.40
C GLY A 137 17.88 -4.34 -18.65
N TYR A 138 16.58 -4.06 -18.51
CA TYR A 138 15.50 -5.00 -18.82
C TYR A 138 14.97 -4.80 -20.24
N VAL A 139 15.81 -5.03 -21.23
CA VAL A 139 15.34 -5.41 -22.57
C VAL A 139 15.25 -6.93 -22.54
N ALA A 140 14.09 -7.50 -22.84
CA ALA A 140 13.92 -8.95 -22.89
C ALA A 140 15.04 -9.55 -23.75
N PHE A 141 15.84 -10.44 -23.18
CA PHE A 141 16.77 -11.24 -23.98
C PHE A 141 15.94 -11.98 -25.03
N PRO A 142 16.20 -11.81 -26.34
CA PRO A 142 15.59 -12.66 -27.34
C PRO A 142 16.13 -14.07 -27.10
N LYS A 143 15.34 -14.91 -26.42
CA LYS A 143 15.59 -16.35 -26.48
C LYS A 143 15.08 -16.80 -27.84
N ASP A 144 15.99 -17.25 -28.69
CA ASP A 144 15.70 -18.03 -29.88
C ASP A 144 14.81 -19.22 -29.51
N THR A 145 13.49 -19.05 -29.61
CA THR A 145 12.57 -20.18 -29.57
C THR A 145 11.32 -19.86 -30.37
N LYS A 146 11.11 -20.76 -31.32
CA LYS A 146 9.96 -20.85 -32.23
C LYS A 146 8.63 -20.78 -31.45
N LYS A 147 7.65 -20.13 -32.10
CA LYS A 147 6.20 -20.07 -31.81
C LYS A 147 5.76 -19.28 -30.56
N GLY A 148 5.41 -18.01 -30.79
CA GLY A 148 4.07 -17.50 -30.48
C GLY A 148 3.76 -16.95 -29.08
N ALA A 149 4.66 -17.04 -28.10
CA ALA A 149 4.46 -16.39 -26.81
C ALA A 149 5.63 -15.43 -26.53
N GLN A 150 5.38 -14.13 -26.63
CA GLN A 150 6.33 -13.13 -26.14
C GLN A 150 6.62 -13.38 -24.65
N PRO A 151 7.88 -13.45 -24.20
CA PRO A 151 8.18 -13.53 -22.78
C PRO A 151 7.49 -12.36 -22.07
N SER A 152 6.65 -12.65 -21.08
CA SER A 152 6.01 -11.61 -20.29
C SER A 152 7.09 -10.69 -19.71
N ALA A 153 7.10 -9.42 -20.10
CA ALA A 153 8.06 -8.45 -19.61
C ALA A 153 8.06 -8.44 -18.07
N PHE A 154 9.24 -8.46 -17.45
CA PHE A 154 9.35 -8.36 -16.01
C PHE A 154 8.89 -6.97 -15.56
N VAL A 155 7.80 -6.93 -14.78
CA VAL A 155 7.22 -5.68 -14.26
C VAL A 155 7.55 -5.58 -12.76
N PRO A 156 8.44 -4.65 -12.34
CA PRO A 156 8.89 -4.53 -10.95
C PRO A 156 7.75 -4.43 -9.93
N VAL A 157 6.76 -3.57 -10.17
CA VAL A 157 5.63 -3.38 -9.24
C VAL A 157 4.84 -4.67 -9.00
N ARG A 158 4.58 -5.45 -10.07
CA ARG A 158 3.90 -6.76 -9.98
C ARG A 158 4.69 -7.73 -9.13
N TRP A 159 6.01 -7.69 -9.23
CA TRP A 159 6.87 -8.53 -8.41
C TRP A 159 6.77 -8.16 -6.93
N VAL A 160 6.84 -6.87 -6.57
CA VAL A 160 6.69 -6.44 -5.17
C VAL A 160 5.31 -6.80 -4.63
N VAL A 161 4.24 -6.64 -5.42
CA VAL A 161 2.88 -7.06 -5.04
C VAL A 161 2.82 -8.57 -4.78
N LYS A 162 3.47 -9.40 -5.60
CA LYS A 162 3.59 -10.85 -5.34
C LYS A 162 4.29 -11.13 -4.00
N VAL A 163 5.32 -10.36 -3.64
CA VAL A 163 6.01 -10.50 -2.34
C VAL A 163 5.08 -10.10 -1.19
N VAL A 164 4.27 -9.04 -1.33
CA VAL A 164 3.23 -8.68 -0.35
C VAL A 164 2.24 -9.82 -0.16
N LYS A 165 1.68 -10.37 -1.25
CA LYS A 165 0.78 -11.53 -1.22
C LYS A 165 1.40 -12.71 -0.49
N THR A 166 2.65 -13.03 -0.83
CA THR A 166 3.39 -14.14 -0.21
C THR A 166 3.57 -13.91 1.29
N LEU A 167 3.98 -12.70 1.70
CA LEU A 167 4.10 -12.36 3.11
C LEU A 167 2.78 -12.56 3.85
N LEU A 168 1.66 -12.05 3.32
CA LEU A 168 0.34 -12.17 3.94
C LEU A 168 -0.09 -13.63 4.11
N LEU A 169 0.02 -14.44 3.06
CA LEU A 169 -0.33 -15.86 3.11
C LEU A 169 0.54 -16.60 4.14
N ARG A 170 1.84 -16.31 4.18
CA ARG A 170 2.78 -16.93 5.15
C ARG A 170 2.54 -16.47 6.59
N MET A 171 1.88 -15.33 6.78
CA MET A 171 1.48 -14.83 8.09
C MET A 171 0.08 -15.27 8.52
N GLY A 172 -0.65 -16.00 7.67
CA GLY A 172 -1.99 -16.51 7.96
C GLY A 172 -3.14 -15.57 7.53
N CYS A 173 -2.84 -14.53 6.76
CA CYS A 173 -3.83 -13.58 6.25
C CYS A 173 -4.49 -14.06 4.94
N SER A 174 -5.01 -15.30 4.93
CA SER A 174 -5.61 -15.89 3.73
C SER A 174 -6.94 -15.23 3.37
N TYR A 175 -7.77 -14.91 4.36
CA TYR A 175 -9.06 -14.26 4.13
C TYR A 175 -8.92 -12.85 3.57
N GLU A 176 -7.96 -12.08 4.09
CA GLU A 176 -7.62 -10.75 3.57
C GLU A 176 -7.12 -10.85 2.14
N THR A 177 -6.29 -11.86 1.84
CA THR A 177 -5.79 -12.08 0.48
C THR A 177 -6.97 -12.35 -0.45
N THR A 178 -7.77 -13.39 -0.20
CA THR A 178 -8.95 -13.71 -1.02
C THR A 178 -9.89 -12.52 -1.22
N PHE A 179 -10.15 -11.75 -0.17
CA PHE A 179 -10.98 -10.54 -0.28
C PHE A 179 -10.39 -9.51 -1.25
N LEU A 180 -9.07 -9.35 -1.30
CA LEU A 180 -8.42 -8.46 -2.27
C LEU A 180 -8.51 -9.01 -3.69
N GLU A 181 -8.37 -10.31 -3.91
CA GLU A 181 -8.60 -10.93 -5.23
C GLU A 181 -10.02 -10.63 -5.73
N ASP A 182 -11.04 -10.89 -4.91
CA ASP A 182 -12.45 -10.70 -5.28
C ASP A 182 -12.79 -9.24 -5.63
N GLN A 183 -12.11 -8.30 -4.98
CA GLN A 183 -12.31 -6.86 -5.15
C GLN A 183 -11.29 -6.24 -6.13
N ARG A 184 -10.46 -7.06 -6.79
CA ARG A 184 -9.39 -6.61 -7.70
C ARG A 184 -8.41 -5.62 -7.05
N GLY A 185 -8.22 -5.76 -5.74
CA GLY A 185 -7.41 -4.89 -4.90
C GLY A 185 -5.94 -4.86 -5.29
N TRP A 186 -5.43 -5.98 -5.81
CA TRP A 186 -4.04 -6.10 -6.23
C TRP A 186 -3.75 -5.29 -7.49
N GLU A 187 -4.65 -5.33 -8.47
CA GLU A 187 -4.52 -4.50 -9.67
C GLU A 187 -4.60 -3.01 -9.33
N LEU A 188 -5.42 -2.63 -8.34
CA LEU A 188 -5.46 -1.25 -7.84
C LEU A 188 -4.12 -0.83 -7.23
N MET A 189 -3.46 -1.70 -6.46
CA MET A 189 -2.15 -1.39 -5.85
C MET A 189 -1.05 -1.14 -6.88
N GLU A 190 -1.16 -1.72 -8.08
CA GLU A 190 -0.16 -1.63 -9.15
C GLU A 190 -0.25 -0.32 -9.96
N GLN A 191 -1.34 0.43 -9.84
CA GLN A 191 -1.66 1.61 -10.67
C GLN A 191 -1.47 2.91 -9.88
N ALA A 192 -0.92 3.95 -10.52
CA ALA A 192 -0.62 5.22 -9.85
C ALA A 192 -1.91 5.92 -9.34
N GLU A 193 -2.96 5.86 -10.15
CA GLU A 193 -4.23 6.53 -9.93
C GLU A 193 -5.05 5.86 -8.82
N SER A 194 -4.79 4.58 -8.53
CA SER A 194 -5.63 3.77 -7.63
C SER A 194 -4.85 3.03 -6.54
N HIS A 195 -3.53 3.22 -6.43
CA HIS A 195 -2.68 2.60 -5.41
C HIS A 195 -3.25 2.76 -3.99
N HIS A 196 -3.63 3.99 -3.63
CA HIS A 196 -4.22 4.32 -2.34
C HIS A 196 -5.51 3.53 -2.06
N ARG A 197 -6.32 3.23 -3.10
CA ARG A 197 -7.53 2.41 -2.97
C ARG A 197 -7.20 0.96 -2.66
N GLY A 198 -6.21 0.39 -3.34
CA GLY A 198 -5.72 -0.97 -3.06
C GLY A 198 -5.18 -1.10 -1.64
N VAL A 199 -4.38 -0.14 -1.18
CA VAL A 199 -3.86 -0.10 0.20
C VAL A 199 -4.96 0.05 1.24
N ALA A 200 -5.91 0.97 1.03
CA ALA A 200 -7.07 1.13 1.91
C ALA A 200 -7.92 -0.15 1.97
N LEU A 201 -8.08 -0.85 0.84
CA LEU A 201 -8.82 -2.10 0.78
C LEU A 201 -8.14 -3.22 1.60
N LEU A 202 -6.81 -3.33 1.55
CA LEU A 202 -6.05 -4.23 2.43
C LEU A 202 -6.25 -3.89 3.90
N ALA A 203 -6.09 -2.62 4.26
CA ALA A 203 -6.26 -2.17 5.64
C ALA A 203 -7.68 -2.47 6.14
N ARG A 204 -8.70 -2.23 5.31
CA ARG A 204 -10.09 -2.56 5.61
C ARG A 204 -10.31 -4.07 5.80
N ALA A 205 -9.72 -4.89 4.94
CA ALA A 205 -9.79 -6.35 5.05
C ALA A 205 -9.16 -6.81 6.37
N MET A 206 -7.99 -6.30 6.72
CA MET A 206 -7.30 -6.63 7.98
C MET A 206 -8.12 -6.25 9.21
N VAL A 207 -8.76 -5.07 9.19
CA VAL A 207 -9.68 -4.64 10.26
C VAL A 207 -10.89 -5.59 10.33
N HIS A 208 -11.47 -5.95 9.19
CA HIS A 208 -12.64 -6.82 9.12
C HIS A 208 -12.35 -8.24 9.66
N TYR A 209 -11.20 -8.81 9.29
CA TYR A 209 -10.77 -10.15 9.71
C TYR A 209 -9.94 -10.15 11.01
N SER A 210 -9.91 -9.02 11.73
CA SER A 210 -9.29 -8.90 13.06
C SER A 210 -7.82 -9.34 13.11
N CYS A 211 -7.02 -8.90 12.13
CA CYS A 211 -5.58 -9.19 12.09
C CYS A 211 -4.89 -8.71 13.38
N GLN A 212 -4.16 -9.62 14.04
CA GLN A 212 -3.59 -9.41 15.39
C GLN A 212 -2.57 -8.26 15.46
N GLU A 213 -1.97 -7.92 14.32
CA GLU A 213 -0.81 -7.03 14.23
C GLU A 213 -1.20 -5.56 14.00
N LEU A 214 -2.50 -5.28 13.84
CA LEU A 214 -3.03 -3.95 13.53
C LEU A 214 -2.63 -2.87 14.54
N CYS A 215 -2.58 -3.19 15.84
CA CYS A 215 -2.15 -2.21 16.85
C CYS A 215 -0.69 -1.81 16.65
N ARG A 216 0.19 -2.76 16.30
CA ARG A 216 1.61 -2.48 16.04
C ARG A 216 1.76 -1.68 14.75
N ILE A 217 1.01 -2.05 13.70
CA ILE A 217 0.97 -1.31 12.43
C ILE A 217 0.53 0.14 12.68
N LEU A 218 -0.52 0.34 13.47
CA LEU A 218 -1.06 1.66 13.82
C LEU A 218 0.03 2.61 14.37
N TYR A 219 0.88 2.14 15.28
CA TYR A 219 1.98 2.95 15.81
C TYR A 219 3.12 3.14 14.80
N LEU A 220 3.43 2.12 13.99
CA LEU A 220 4.48 2.20 12.97
C LEU A 220 4.12 3.13 11.81
N LEU A 221 2.84 3.43 11.59
CA LEU A 221 2.38 4.40 10.59
C LEU A 221 2.74 5.84 10.96
N ILE A 222 2.79 6.18 12.25
CA ILE A 222 3.02 7.56 12.73
C ILE A 222 4.31 8.17 12.12
N PRO A 223 5.50 7.56 12.24
CA PRO A 223 6.71 8.14 11.66
C PRO A 223 6.67 8.26 10.13
N LEU A 224 5.92 7.40 9.44
CA LEU A 224 5.75 7.46 7.98
C LEU A 224 4.86 8.64 7.58
N LEU A 225 3.85 8.97 8.39
CA LEU A 225 2.98 10.12 8.21
C LEU A 225 3.72 11.44 8.48
N GLU A 226 4.54 11.48 9.53
CA GLU A 226 5.23 12.70 9.98
C GLU A 226 6.48 13.03 9.15
N ARG A 227 7.31 12.02 8.88
CA ARG A 227 8.67 12.21 8.34
C ARG A 227 8.90 11.54 6.99
N GLY A 228 7.92 10.80 6.49
CA GLY A 228 8.00 10.15 5.19
C GLY A 228 7.93 11.14 4.03
N ASP A 229 8.39 10.71 2.85
CA ASP A 229 8.15 11.46 1.61
C ASP A 229 6.69 11.28 1.13
N GLU A 230 6.33 11.90 0.00
CA GLU A 230 4.96 11.84 -0.54
C GLU A 230 4.43 10.40 -0.72
N LYS A 231 5.29 9.48 -1.15
CA LYS A 231 4.91 8.07 -1.36
C LYS A 231 4.61 7.38 -0.04
N HIS A 232 5.45 7.64 0.98
CA HIS A 232 5.18 7.20 2.35
C HIS A 232 3.87 7.76 2.88
N LYS A 233 3.66 9.08 2.78
CA LYS A 233 2.50 9.76 3.35
C LYS A 233 1.19 9.28 2.73
N ILE A 234 1.11 9.14 1.42
CA ILE A 234 -0.10 8.66 0.72
C ILE A 234 -0.41 7.21 1.12
N THR A 235 0.58 6.31 1.03
CA THR A 235 0.39 4.89 1.37
C THR A 235 0.05 4.71 2.85
N ALA A 236 0.74 5.42 3.74
CA ALA A 236 0.49 5.36 5.18
C ALA A 236 -0.88 5.95 5.54
N THR A 237 -1.29 7.07 4.93
CA THR A 237 -2.61 7.68 5.17
C THR A 237 -3.72 6.76 4.70
N ALA A 238 -3.58 6.16 3.51
CA ALA A 238 -4.56 5.21 2.98
C ALA A 238 -4.79 4.01 3.92
N PHE A 239 -3.71 3.49 4.52
CA PHE A 239 -3.80 2.43 5.52
C PHE A 239 -4.39 2.95 6.84
N PHE A 240 -3.84 4.04 7.38
CA PHE A 240 -4.19 4.62 8.68
C PHE A 240 -5.67 4.98 8.79
N VAL A 241 -6.24 5.56 7.73
CA VAL A 241 -7.64 5.98 7.67
C VAL A 241 -8.60 4.82 7.94
N GLU A 242 -8.34 3.63 7.40
CA GLU A 242 -9.23 2.49 7.59
C GLU A 242 -9.07 1.89 9.00
N LEU A 243 -7.89 2.02 9.61
CA LEU A 243 -7.62 1.64 11.01
C LEU A 243 -8.36 2.53 12.02
N LEU A 244 -8.81 3.73 11.63
CA LEU A 244 -9.62 4.62 12.50
C LEU A 244 -10.95 3.99 12.96
N GLN A 245 -11.35 2.86 12.37
CA GLN A 245 -12.50 2.06 12.80
C GLN A 245 -12.23 1.26 14.09
N MET A 246 -10.96 1.01 14.43
CA MET A 246 -10.56 0.22 15.58
C MET A 246 -10.74 0.96 16.91
N GLU A 247 -11.16 0.23 17.96
CA GLU A 247 -11.31 0.79 19.31
C GLU A 247 -10.01 1.38 19.87
N GLN A 248 -8.87 0.77 19.57
CA GLN A 248 -7.55 1.16 20.08
C GLN A 248 -7.12 2.57 19.63
N VAL A 249 -7.73 3.11 18.56
CA VAL A 249 -7.52 4.49 18.11
C VAL A 249 -7.95 5.52 19.17
N ARG A 250 -8.80 5.15 20.14
CA ARG A 250 -9.11 6.01 21.29
C ARG A 250 -7.87 6.37 22.13
N ARG A 251 -6.81 5.56 22.05
CA ARG A 251 -5.53 5.80 22.74
C ARG A 251 -4.61 6.75 21.98
N ILE A 252 -4.93 7.06 20.72
CA ILE A 252 -4.17 8.01 19.91
C ILE A 252 -4.66 9.42 20.26
N PRO A 253 -3.75 10.37 20.55
CA PRO A 253 -4.10 11.77 20.73
C PRO A 253 -4.97 12.31 19.60
N GLU A 254 -5.92 13.19 19.93
CA GLU A 254 -6.87 13.69 18.95
C GLU A 254 -6.19 14.42 17.78
N GLU A 255 -5.08 15.10 18.04
CA GLU A 255 -4.21 15.74 17.04
C GLU A 255 -3.78 14.76 15.94
N TYR A 256 -3.37 13.55 16.31
CA TYR A 256 -2.94 12.52 15.36
C TYR A 256 -4.10 11.75 14.70
N SER A 257 -5.35 11.96 15.13
CA SER A 257 -6.52 11.36 14.50
C SER A 257 -7.39 12.42 13.81
N LEU A 258 -8.23 13.13 14.56
CA LEU A 258 -9.11 14.14 14.01
C LEU A 258 -8.34 15.34 13.45
N GLY A 259 -7.32 15.82 14.18
CA GLY A 259 -6.50 16.97 13.78
C GLY A 259 -5.83 16.74 12.42
N ARG A 260 -5.13 15.62 12.27
CA ARG A 260 -4.48 15.21 11.02
C ARG A 260 -5.46 15.09 9.86
N MET A 261 -6.64 14.51 10.09
CA MET A 261 -7.64 14.41 9.01
C MET A 261 -8.19 15.79 8.62
N ALA A 262 -8.37 16.69 9.59
CA ALA A 262 -8.78 18.06 9.31
C ALA A 262 -7.70 18.85 8.54
N GLU A 263 -6.44 18.72 8.92
CA GLU A 263 -5.29 19.34 8.22
C GLU A 263 -5.20 18.87 6.76
N GLY A 264 -5.39 17.57 6.51
CA GLY A 264 -5.32 17.05 5.15
C GLY A 264 -6.43 17.54 4.20
N LEU A 265 -7.47 18.22 4.69
CA LEU A 265 -8.48 18.85 3.82
C LEU A 265 -7.91 20.00 2.98
N SER A 266 -6.86 20.65 3.45
CA SER A 266 -6.14 21.71 2.73
C SER A 266 -4.86 21.23 2.05
N HIS A 267 -4.61 19.92 1.99
CA HIS A 267 -3.41 19.37 1.37
C HIS A 267 -3.37 19.68 -0.14
N HIS A 268 -2.18 19.88 -0.72
CA HIS A 268 -2.05 20.13 -2.16
C HIS A 268 -2.47 18.92 -3.00
N ASP A 269 -2.03 17.72 -2.59
CA ASP A 269 -2.38 16.46 -3.25
C ASP A 269 -3.89 16.13 -3.07
N PRO A 270 -4.66 15.95 -4.15
CA PRO A 270 -6.08 15.66 -4.09
C PRO A 270 -6.40 14.29 -3.45
N ILE A 271 -5.52 13.29 -3.56
CA ILE A 271 -5.70 11.98 -2.93
C ILE A 271 -5.70 12.14 -1.41
N MET A 272 -4.78 12.96 -0.87
CA MET A 272 -4.73 13.24 0.57
C MET A 272 -6.02 13.88 1.07
N LYS A 273 -6.61 14.81 0.30
CA LYS A 273 -7.92 15.40 0.65
C LYS A 273 -9.03 14.35 0.73
N VAL A 274 -9.10 13.45 -0.26
CA VAL A 274 -10.12 12.38 -0.29
C VAL A 274 -9.92 11.37 0.85
N LEU A 275 -8.69 10.97 1.13
CA LEU A 275 -8.36 10.11 2.26
C LEU A 275 -8.71 10.77 3.60
N SER A 276 -8.43 12.07 3.76
CA SER A 276 -8.83 12.84 4.93
C SER A 276 -10.35 12.89 5.10
N ILE A 277 -11.09 13.14 4.02
CA ILE A 277 -12.56 13.08 4.03
C ILE A 277 -13.04 11.71 4.47
N ARG A 278 -12.47 10.63 3.94
CA ARG A 278 -12.77 9.26 4.35
C ARG A 278 -12.51 9.03 5.84
N GLY A 279 -11.38 9.49 6.36
CA GLY A 279 -11.03 9.39 7.78
C GLY A 279 -12.00 10.14 8.69
N LEU A 280 -12.36 11.38 8.34
CA LEU A 280 -13.38 12.16 9.05
C LEU A 280 -14.74 11.44 9.06
N VAL A 281 -15.17 10.89 7.92
CA VAL A 281 -16.43 10.13 7.81
C VAL A 281 -16.41 8.89 8.73
N ILE A 282 -15.28 8.20 8.84
CA ILE A 282 -15.11 7.07 9.76
C ILE A 282 -15.20 7.55 11.21
N LEU A 283 -14.52 8.65 11.56
CA LEU A 283 -14.54 9.22 12.91
C LEU A 283 -15.93 9.74 13.30
N ALA A 284 -16.72 10.24 12.35
CA ALA A 284 -18.09 10.73 12.60
C ALA A 284 -19.04 9.66 13.15
N ARG A 285 -18.72 8.37 12.96
CA ARG A 285 -19.48 7.24 13.54
C ARG A 285 -19.33 7.16 15.06
N ARG A 286 -18.33 7.84 15.63
CA ARG A 286 -18.10 7.89 17.07
C ARG A 286 -18.79 9.12 17.66
N THR A 287 -19.61 8.90 18.69
CA THR A 287 -20.46 9.95 19.29
C THR A 287 -19.66 11.13 19.85
N ASP A 288 -18.45 10.89 20.37
CA ASP A 288 -17.54 11.91 20.88
C ASP A 288 -16.94 12.81 19.79
N LYS A 289 -16.95 12.36 18.52
CA LYS A 289 -16.36 13.08 17.38
C LYS A 289 -17.39 13.61 16.38
N THR A 290 -18.65 13.16 16.44
CA THR A 290 -19.68 13.51 15.46
C THR A 290 -19.85 15.01 15.30
N ALA A 291 -20.00 15.77 16.39
CA ALA A 291 -20.20 17.22 16.32
C ALA A 291 -19.00 17.96 15.69
N LYS A 292 -17.77 17.58 16.07
CA LYS A 292 -16.54 18.17 15.52
C LYS A 292 -16.39 17.88 14.03
N VAL A 293 -16.71 16.66 13.59
CA VAL A 293 -16.69 16.32 12.15
C VAL A 293 -17.79 17.05 11.38
N GLN A 294 -18.98 17.20 11.96
CA GLN A 294 -20.06 17.98 11.34
C GLN A 294 -19.65 19.45 11.13
N ALA A 295 -18.93 20.05 12.07
CA ALA A 295 -18.39 21.41 11.92
C ALA A 295 -17.37 21.53 10.76
N LEU A 296 -16.70 20.43 10.39
CA LEU A 296 -15.74 20.38 9.28
C LEU A 296 -16.37 20.15 7.91
N LEU A 297 -17.67 19.85 7.82
CA LEU A 297 -18.35 19.56 6.56
C LEU A 297 -18.17 20.62 5.47
N PRO A 298 -18.30 21.94 5.74
CA PRO A 298 -18.03 22.96 4.74
C PRO A 298 -16.60 22.86 4.17
N SER A 299 -15.61 22.66 5.04
CA SER A 299 -14.21 22.49 4.64
C SER A 299 -13.99 21.21 3.82
N MET A 300 -14.68 20.11 4.17
CA MET A 300 -14.63 18.86 3.42
C MET A 300 -15.17 19.04 2.00
N VAL A 301 -16.31 19.72 1.84
CA VAL A 301 -16.88 20.00 0.52
C VAL A 301 -15.99 20.96 -0.25
N LYS A 302 -15.59 22.09 0.36
CA LYS A 302 -14.68 23.07 -0.27
C LYS A 302 -13.35 22.44 -0.73
N GLY A 303 -12.81 21.47 0.00
CA GLY A 303 -11.60 20.74 -0.35
C GLY A 303 -11.68 20.00 -1.70
N LEU A 304 -12.89 19.66 -2.16
CA LEU A 304 -13.14 18.96 -3.42
C LEU A 304 -13.15 19.89 -4.65
N LYS A 305 -12.98 21.20 -4.48
CA LYS A 305 -12.85 22.11 -5.62
C LYS A 305 -11.62 21.75 -6.45
N ASN A 306 -11.80 21.71 -7.77
CA ASN A 306 -10.77 21.40 -8.77
C ASN A 306 -10.12 20.01 -8.59
N VAL A 307 -10.81 19.07 -7.96
CA VAL A 307 -10.36 17.68 -7.82
C VAL A 307 -10.83 16.85 -9.01
N ASP A 308 -10.07 15.83 -9.40
CA ASP A 308 -10.44 14.89 -10.46
C ASP A 308 -11.83 14.26 -10.21
N GLY A 309 -12.62 14.07 -11.26
CA GLY A 309 -13.99 13.59 -11.16
C GLY A 309 -14.13 12.22 -10.46
N MET A 310 -13.19 11.28 -10.66
CA MET A 310 -13.23 10.00 -9.96
C MET A 310 -13.02 10.14 -8.45
N LEU A 311 -12.16 11.06 -8.04
CA LEU A 311 -11.88 11.37 -6.64
C LEU A 311 -13.06 12.13 -6.00
N VAL A 312 -13.71 13.04 -6.74
CA VAL A 312 -14.94 13.72 -6.30
C VAL A 312 -16.06 12.72 -6.07
N VAL A 313 -16.32 11.82 -7.02
CA VAL A 313 -17.33 10.77 -6.89
C VAL A 313 -17.07 9.93 -5.65
N GLU A 314 -15.84 9.51 -5.41
CA GLU A 314 -15.45 8.75 -4.23
C GLU A 314 -15.72 9.51 -2.92
N ALA A 315 -15.27 10.76 -2.82
CA ALA A 315 -15.44 11.58 -1.63
C ALA A 315 -16.92 11.85 -1.32
N VAL A 316 -17.73 12.16 -2.34
CA VAL A 316 -19.17 12.41 -2.15
C VAL A 316 -19.91 11.14 -1.73
N HIS A 317 -19.53 9.97 -2.25
CA HIS A 317 -20.05 8.69 -1.76
C HIS A 317 -19.73 8.46 -0.28
N ASN A 318 -18.51 8.79 0.17
CA ASN A 318 -18.15 8.71 1.57
C ASN A 318 -19.00 9.67 2.44
N LEU A 319 -19.17 10.92 2.00
CA LEU A 319 -19.94 11.93 2.70
C LEU A 319 -21.42 11.56 2.89
N LYS A 320 -21.99 10.70 2.02
CA LYS A 320 -23.37 10.21 2.12
C LYS A 320 -23.73 9.68 3.51
N ALA A 321 -22.79 9.04 4.20
CA ALA A 321 -23.00 8.51 5.55
C ALA A 321 -23.21 9.63 6.59
N VAL A 322 -22.48 10.73 6.47
CA VAL A 322 -22.58 11.89 7.37
C VAL A 322 -23.88 12.66 7.10
N PHE A 323 -24.28 12.79 5.83
CA PHE A 323 -25.56 13.38 5.44
C PHE A 323 -26.81 12.57 5.85
N LYS A 324 -26.67 11.38 6.44
CA LYS A 324 -27.77 10.59 7.00
C LYS A 324 -27.91 10.74 8.52
N GLY A 325 -26.94 11.38 9.19
CA GLY A 325 -26.96 11.61 10.63
C GLY A 325 -28.16 12.46 11.09
N ARG A 326 -28.66 12.19 12.31
CA ARG A 326 -30.01 12.53 12.80
C ARG A 326 -30.34 14.03 12.97
N ASP A 327 -29.41 14.96 12.73
CA ASP A 327 -29.71 16.40 12.81
C ASP A 327 -29.86 17.05 11.42
N ARG A 328 -31.02 16.82 10.80
CA ARG A 328 -31.46 17.57 9.61
C ARG A 328 -31.61 19.08 9.89
N LYS A 329 -31.75 19.49 11.15
CA LYS A 329 -32.04 20.88 11.53
C LYS A 329 -30.83 21.83 11.48
N LEU A 330 -29.61 21.31 11.51
CA LEU A 330 -28.37 22.11 11.58
C LEU A 330 -27.54 22.11 10.30
N MET A 331 -27.99 21.39 9.26
CA MET A 331 -27.20 21.27 8.05
C MET A 331 -27.42 22.48 7.15
N ASP A 332 -26.37 23.28 6.99
CA ASP A 332 -26.41 24.51 6.21
C ASP A 332 -26.72 24.19 4.73
N SER A 333 -27.79 24.81 4.20
CA SER A 333 -28.13 24.79 2.78
C SER A 333 -26.94 25.17 1.89
N ALA A 334 -26.03 26.01 2.38
CA ALA A 334 -24.82 26.40 1.67
C ALA A 334 -23.91 25.21 1.33
N VAL A 335 -23.79 24.21 2.21
CA VAL A 335 -22.95 23.01 1.98
C VAL A 335 -23.49 22.18 0.81
N TYR A 336 -24.81 22.06 0.71
CA TYR A 336 -25.46 21.37 -0.41
C TYR A 336 -25.28 22.14 -1.71
N VAL A 337 -25.45 23.46 -1.69
CA VAL A 337 -25.24 24.31 -2.88
C VAL A 337 -23.79 24.24 -3.36
N GLU A 338 -22.81 24.31 -2.45
CA GLU A 338 -21.39 24.19 -2.81
C GLU A 338 -21.08 22.79 -3.38
N MET A 339 -21.69 21.74 -2.83
CA MET A 339 -21.57 20.39 -3.40
C MET A 339 -22.12 20.29 -4.82
N LEU A 340 -23.26 20.93 -5.11
CA LEU A 340 -23.80 20.99 -6.48
C LEU A 340 -22.84 21.72 -7.42
N GLN A 341 -22.26 22.84 -6.98
CA GLN A 341 -21.27 23.58 -7.76
C GLN A 341 -20.00 22.76 -8.06
N ILE A 342 -19.61 21.87 -7.14
CA ILE A 342 -18.46 20.97 -7.33
C ILE A 342 -18.78 19.83 -8.29
N LEU A 343 -20.01 19.29 -8.24
CA LEU A 343 -20.42 18.17 -9.10
C LEU A 343 -20.66 18.61 -10.55
N LEU A 344 -21.15 19.84 -10.77
CA LEU A 344 -21.59 20.33 -12.07
C LEU A 344 -20.52 20.26 -13.19
N PRO A 345 -19.26 20.71 -12.97
CA PRO A 345 -18.22 20.64 -14.00
C PRO A 345 -17.95 19.21 -14.52
N HIS A 346 -18.16 18.19 -13.69
CA HIS A 346 -17.92 16.79 -14.04
C HIS A 346 -19.02 16.17 -14.89
N PHE A 347 -20.07 16.91 -15.24
CA PHE A 347 -21.08 16.44 -16.21
C PHE A 347 -20.49 16.31 -17.61
N SER A 348 -19.40 17.03 -17.88
CA SER A 348 -18.65 16.99 -19.14
C SER A 348 -17.32 16.22 -19.01
N ASP A 349 -17.13 15.42 -17.96
CA ASP A 349 -15.93 14.58 -17.79
C ASP A 349 -15.80 13.59 -18.97
N SER A 350 -14.57 13.27 -19.40
CA SER A 350 -14.35 12.36 -20.53
C SER A 350 -14.83 10.93 -20.24
N ARG A 351 -14.83 10.52 -18.97
CA ARG A 351 -15.19 9.18 -18.52
C ARG A 351 -16.71 9.08 -18.24
N GLU A 352 -17.37 8.11 -18.85
CA GLU A 352 -18.83 7.94 -18.77
C GLU A 352 -19.33 7.56 -17.36
N ASP A 353 -18.57 6.73 -16.66
CA ASP A 353 -18.83 6.32 -15.28
C ASP A 353 -18.79 7.52 -14.32
N VAL A 354 -17.85 8.46 -14.53
CA VAL A 354 -17.79 9.72 -13.77
C VAL A 354 -19.00 10.59 -14.07
N ARG A 355 -19.31 10.84 -15.35
CA ARG A 355 -20.45 11.69 -15.74
C ARG A 355 -21.75 11.17 -15.12
N SER A 356 -22.04 9.89 -15.34
CA SER A 356 -23.27 9.24 -14.84
C SER A 356 -23.34 9.27 -13.30
N SER A 357 -22.23 9.01 -12.61
CA SER A 357 -22.15 9.09 -11.15
C SER A 357 -22.38 10.51 -10.63
N CYS A 358 -21.73 11.51 -11.22
CA CYS A 358 -21.89 12.91 -10.84
C CYS A 358 -23.31 13.42 -11.06
N ILE A 359 -23.94 13.10 -12.20
CA ILE A 359 -25.34 13.48 -12.49
C ILE A 359 -26.29 12.85 -11.47
N ASN A 360 -26.11 11.56 -11.17
CA ASN A 360 -26.94 10.86 -10.19
C ASN A 360 -26.77 11.44 -8.77
N LEU A 361 -25.53 11.70 -8.35
CA LEU A 361 -25.24 12.34 -7.07
C LEU A 361 -25.83 13.75 -7.00
N TYR A 362 -25.72 14.53 -8.07
CA TYR A 362 -26.31 15.87 -8.17
C TYR A 362 -27.82 15.82 -7.95
N GLY A 363 -28.54 14.93 -8.65
CA GLY A 363 -29.98 14.75 -8.47
C GLY A 363 -30.35 14.39 -7.03
N LYS A 364 -29.60 13.50 -6.38
CA LYS A 364 -29.79 13.14 -4.96
C LYS A 364 -29.57 14.33 -4.01
N VAL A 365 -28.59 15.19 -4.30
CA VAL A 365 -28.28 16.39 -3.50
C VAL A 365 -29.40 17.42 -3.67
N VAL A 366 -29.88 17.66 -4.90
CA VAL A 366 -31.03 18.55 -5.17
C VAL A 366 -32.29 18.09 -4.43
N GLN A 367 -32.61 16.78 -4.47
CA GLN A 367 -33.76 16.22 -3.75
C GLN A 367 -33.68 16.50 -2.23
N LYS A 368 -32.48 16.37 -1.65
CA LYS A 368 -32.27 16.69 -0.23
C LYS A 368 -32.44 18.18 0.07
N LEU A 369 -31.91 19.05 -0.79
CA LEU A 369 -32.01 20.49 -0.65
C LEU A 369 -33.47 20.96 -0.73
N HIS A 370 -34.25 20.42 -1.67
CA HIS A 370 -35.70 20.70 -1.78
C HIS A 370 -36.46 20.22 -0.53
N GLY A 371 -36.15 19.02 -0.01
CA GLY A 371 -36.74 18.52 1.22
C GLY A 371 -36.50 19.42 2.45
N LEU A 372 -35.33 20.08 2.52
CA LEU A 372 -35.02 21.07 3.57
C LEU A 372 -35.80 22.38 3.38
N GLY A 373 -35.98 22.83 2.14
CA GLY A 373 -36.76 24.03 1.81
C GLY A 373 -38.24 23.90 2.15
N VAL A 374 -38.83 22.71 1.98
CA VAL A 374 -40.23 22.43 2.37
C VAL A 374 -40.38 22.35 3.89
N ALA A 375 -39.40 21.77 4.60
CA ALA A 375 -39.39 21.70 6.07
C ALA A 375 -39.26 23.08 6.76
N LYS A 376 -38.55 24.05 6.14
CA LYS A 376 -38.47 25.43 6.64
C LYS A 376 -39.74 26.27 6.40
N LYS A 377 -40.62 25.88 5.46
CA LYS A 377 -41.90 26.56 5.18
C LYS A 377 -43.07 26.01 6.00
N SER A 378 -42.87 24.92 6.74
CA SER A 378 -43.88 24.20 7.53
C SER A 378 -43.67 24.32 9.04
N LEU A 379 -42.71 25.17 9.44
CA LEU A 379 -42.49 25.72 10.78
C LEU A 379 -42.72 27.22 10.69
#